data_AF-A0A846D7C5-F1
#
_entry.id   AF-A0A846D7C5-F1
#
_cell.length_a   1.000
_cell.length_b   1.000
_cell.length_c   1.000
_cell.angle_alpha   90.00
_cell.angle_beta   90.00
_cell.angle_gamma   90.00
#
_symmetry.space_group_name_H-M   'P 1'
#
loop_
_entity.id
_entity.type
_entity.pdbx_description
1 polymer ?
#
loop_
_entity_poly.entity_id
_entity_poly.type
_entity_poly.pdbx_seq_one_letter_code
_entity_poly.pdbx_strand_id
1 'polypeptide(L)'
;MFGVENKLRKHYKVWEEGGKFTSWILEVTSINTKGTDQRFNRQTYQDMGVLEYMQYDPVEDYLQPPLKGLRLVEGNYEPMASKPLGDEDFSIYSEVLGLELKVNQGKLEFFDPKLGKKLLNFQELDMAYQETEQALQQTEQALQKAISHLLGLGVSVEQIAEALSLSVEEVNHRLQQ
;
A
#
# COMPACT_ATOMS: atom_id res chain seq x y z
N MET A 1 5.54 -10.58 -6.30
CA MET A 1 5.45 -11.75 -7.19
C MET A 1 4.63 -12.81 -6.50
N PHE A 2 3.47 -13.17 -7.05
CA PHE A 2 2.60 -14.18 -6.43
C PHE A 2 3.28 -15.55 -6.45
N GLY A 3 3.23 -16.27 -5.33
CA GLY A 3 3.80 -17.61 -5.22
C GLY A 3 5.32 -17.70 -5.28
N VAL A 4 6.04 -16.59 -5.15
CA VAL A 4 7.50 -16.55 -5.05
C VAL A 4 7.89 -16.12 -3.64
N GLU A 5 8.88 -16.79 -3.04
CA GLU A 5 9.37 -16.49 -1.69
C GLU A 5 9.82 -15.04 -1.55
N ASN A 6 9.49 -14.40 -0.43
CA ASN A 6 9.98 -13.07 -0.11
C ASN A 6 11.40 -13.16 0.47
N LYS A 7 12.40 -12.79 -0.33
CA LYS A 7 13.82 -12.75 0.05
C LYS A 7 14.53 -11.61 -0.67
N LEU A 8 15.60 -11.11 -0.06
CA LEU A 8 16.45 -10.10 -0.67
C LEU A 8 17.15 -10.70 -1.90
N ARG A 9 17.11 -9.99 -3.01
CA ARG A 9 17.72 -10.40 -4.28
C ARG A 9 18.46 -9.23 -4.90
N LYS A 10 19.59 -9.51 -5.56
CA LYS A 10 20.27 -8.54 -6.41
C LYS A 10 19.58 -8.38 -7.78
N HIS A 11 19.10 -9.49 -8.35
CA HIS A 11 18.39 -9.54 -9.62
C HIS A 11 17.29 -10.62 -9.57
N TYR A 12 16.23 -10.46 -10.37
CA TYR A 12 15.20 -11.49 -10.54
C TYR A 12 15.48 -12.30 -11.81
N LYS A 13 15.62 -13.61 -11.68
CA LYS A 13 15.85 -14.52 -12.81
C LYS A 13 14.77 -15.59 -12.83
N VAL A 14 13.96 -15.60 -13.89
CA VAL A 14 12.78 -16.47 -14.01
C VAL A 14 13.14 -17.96 -13.83
N TRP A 15 14.28 -18.41 -14.34
CA TRP A 15 14.74 -19.80 -14.21
C TRP A 15 15.18 -20.18 -12.80
N GLU A 16 15.57 -19.22 -11.96
CA GLU A 16 15.91 -19.46 -10.55
C GLU A 16 14.65 -19.45 -9.65
N GLU A 17 13.52 -18.99 -10.18
CA GLU A 17 12.26 -18.79 -9.45
C GLU A 17 11.15 -19.72 -9.97
N GLY A 18 11.55 -20.89 -10.50
CA GLY A 18 10.62 -21.95 -10.92
C GLY A 18 9.79 -21.60 -12.14
N GLY A 19 10.29 -20.74 -13.04
CA GLY A 19 9.56 -20.32 -14.24
C GLY A 19 8.46 -19.29 -13.98
N LYS A 20 8.36 -18.75 -12.75
CA LYS A 20 7.32 -17.76 -12.40
C LYS A 20 7.70 -16.39 -12.93
N PHE A 21 6.97 -15.95 -13.96
CA PHE A 21 7.07 -14.61 -14.53
C PHE A 21 6.12 -13.64 -13.84
N THR A 22 6.34 -12.34 -14.06
CA THR A 22 5.50 -11.29 -13.48
C THR A 22 4.18 -11.24 -14.24
N SER A 23 3.06 -11.51 -13.59
CA SER A 23 1.75 -11.45 -14.25
C SER A 23 1.20 -10.03 -14.44
N TRP A 24 1.83 -9.03 -13.80
CA TRP A 24 1.39 -7.64 -13.82
C TRP A 24 2.59 -6.68 -13.85
N ILE A 25 2.58 -5.69 -14.72
CA ILE A 25 3.65 -4.69 -14.83
C ILE A 25 3.07 -3.27 -14.79
N LEU A 26 3.77 -2.37 -14.11
CA LEU A 26 3.58 -0.92 -14.22
C LEU A 26 4.87 -0.27 -14.68
N GLU A 27 4.79 0.44 -15.80
CA GLU A 27 5.84 1.27 -16.33
C GLU A 27 5.54 2.74 -16.01
N VAL A 28 6.47 3.40 -15.33
CA VAL A 28 6.41 4.85 -15.09
C VAL A 28 7.19 5.53 -16.20
N THR A 29 6.49 6.37 -16.98
CA THR A 29 7.00 6.95 -18.23
C THR A 29 7.01 8.48 -18.16
N SER A 30 7.85 9.11 -18.98
CA SER A 30 7.83 10.56 -19.23
C SER A 30 8.39 10.84 -20.63
N ILE A 31 8.29 12.08 -21.11
CA ILE A 31 8.85 12.48 -22.41
C ILE A 31 10.35 12.16 -22.54
N ASN A 32 11.09 12.18 -21.42
CA ASN A 32 12.52 11.92 -21.37
C ASN A 32 12.88 10.42 -21.44
N THR A 33 11.93 9.53 -21.15
CA THR A 33 12.11 8.06 -21.23
C THR A 33 11.45 7.44 -22.47
N LYS A 34 10.96 8.27 -23.40
CA LYS A 34 10.19 7.96 -24.63
C LYS A 34 10.94 7.14 -25.72
N GLY A 35 12.13 6.61 -25.44
CA GLY A 35 12.96 5.92 -26.43
C GLY A 35 12.29 4.72 -27.13
N THR A 36 12.98 4.14 -28.12
CA THR A 36 12.64 2.91 -28.88
C THR A 36 12.21 1.72 -27.98
N ASP A 37 12.53 1.80 -26.70
CA ASP A 37 12.31 0.81 -25.66
C ASP A 37 10.83 0.48 -25.41
N GLN A 38 9.89 1.43 -25.50
CA GLN A 38 8.49 1.15 -25.11
C GLN A 38 7.73 0.17 -26.02
N ARG A 39 7.93 0.27 -27.34
CA ARG A 39 7.32 -0.70 -28.27
C ARG A 39 7.94 -2.09 -28.10
N PHE A 40 9.26 -2.12 -27.87
CA PHE A 40 9.99 -3.34 -27.59
C PHE A 40 9.55 -3.98 -26.28
N ASN A 41 9.39 -3.18 -25.22
CA ASN A 41 8.93 -3.61 -23.90
C ASN A 41 7.52 -4.17 -23.97
N ARG A 42 6.57 -3.48 -24.64
CA ARG A 42 5.20 -3.99 -24.80
C ARG A 42 5.16 -5.34 -25.51
N GLN A 43 5.80 -5.47 -26.67
CA GLN A 43 5.80 -6.75 -27.40
C GLN A 43 6.47 -7.85 -26.57
N THR A 44 7.60 -7.53 -25.92
CA THR A 44 8.32 -8.46 -25.06
C THR A 44 7.43 -8.97 -23.92
N TYR A 45 6.71 -8.07 -23.23
CA TYR A 45 5.81 -8.47 -22.15
C TYR A 45 4.61 -9.29 -22.66
N GLN A 46 4.10 -8.97 -23.85
CA GLN A 46 3.06 -9.77 -24.50
C GLN A 46 3.55 -11.19 -24.77
N ASP A 47 4.72 -11.32 -25.40
CA ASP A 47 5.34 -12.61 -25.75
C ASP A 47 5.70 -13.42 -24.50
N MET A 48 6.04 -12.75 -23.40
CA MET A 48 6.27 -13.37 -22.09
C MET A 48 5.00 -13.78 -21.35
N GLY A 49 3.81 -13.43 -21.86
CA GLY A 49 2.53 -13.81 -21.26
C GLY A 49 2.13 -12.99 -20.03
N VAL A 50 2.68 -11.78 -19.85
CA VAL A 50 2.27 -10.87 -18.77
C VAL A 50 0.78 -10.55 -18.94
N LEU A 51 -0.04 -10.80 -17.91
CA LEU A 51 -1.50 -10.74 -18.03
C LEU A 51 -2.02 -9.30 -18.09
N GLU A 52 -1.40 -8.39 -17.35
CA GLU A 52 -1.79 -6.97 -17.33
C GLU A 52 -0.54 -6.07 -17.39
N TYR A 53 -0.54 -5.09 -18.28
CA TYR A 53 0.54 -4.12 -18.46
C TYR A 53 -0.01 -2.70 -18.40
N MET A 54 0.54 -1.91 -17.47
CA MET A 54 0.11 -0.55 -17.16
C MET A 54 1.20 0.43 -17.54
N GLN A 55 0.80 1.59 -18.07
CA GLN A 55 1.66 2.75 -18.26
C GLN A 55 1.10 3.91 -17.48
N TYR A 56 1.95 4.57 -16.70
CA TYR A 56 1.61 5.74 -15.90
C TYR A 56 2.58 6.87 -16.17
N ASP A 57 2.05 8.07 -16.42
CA ASP A 57 2.80 9.29 -16.61
C ASP A 57 2.46 10.29 -15.49
N PRO A 58 3.31 10.41 -14.46
CA PRO A 58 3.06 11.28 -13.32
C PRO A 58 3.21 12.78 -13.63
N VAL A 59 3.80 13.15 -14.77
CA VAL A 59 4.01 14.56 -15.17
C VAL A 59 3.11 14.99 -16.32
N GLU A 60 2.33 14.05 -16.86
CA GLU A 60 1.31 14.24 -17.91
C GLU A 60 1.85 14.87 -19.21
N ASP A 61 3.16 14.76 -19.44
CA ASP A 61 3.86 15.37 -20.58
C ASP A 61 3.88 14.47 -21.83
N TYR A 62 3.43 13.22 -21.68
CA TYR A 62 3.60 12.18 -22.68
C TYR A 62 2.35 11.29 -22.86
N LEU A 63 1.74 10.82 -21.78
CA LEU A 63 0.63 9.87 -21.82
C LEU A 63 -0.70 10.58 -21.55
N GLN A 64 -1.64 10.47 -22.48
CA GLN A 64 -2.99 11.02 -22.34
C GLN A 64 -4.04 9.95 -22.64
N PRO A 65 -4.92 9.56 -21.68
CA PRO A 65 -4.88 9.93 -20.26
C PRO A 65 -3.60 9.44 -19.54
N PRO A 66 -3.25 9.99 -18.35
CA PRO A 66 -1.97 9.72 -17.66
C PRO A 66 -1.83 8.31 -17.11
N LEU A 67 -2.87 7.48 -17.19
CA LEU A 67 -2.80 6.05 -16.89
C LEU A 67 -3.51 5.27 -18.01
N LYS A 68 -2.85 4.24 -18.54
CA LYS A 68 -3.44 3.28 -19.48
C LYS A 68 -3.12 1.86 -19.04
N GLY A 69 -4.09 0.97 -19.20
CA GLY A 69 -3.93 -0.45 -18.96
C GLY A 69 -4.17 -1.28 -20.21
N LEU A 70 -3.44 -2.37 -20.33
CA LEU A 70 -3.65 -3.43 -21.31
C LEU A 70 -3.82 -4.76 -20.59
N ARG A 71 -4.71 -5.61 -21.12
CA ARG A 71 -4.89 -6.99 -20.68
C ARG A 71 -4.56 -7.94 -21.82
N LEU A 72 -3.89 -9.03 -21.50
CA LEU A 72 -3.61 -10.10 -22.45
C LEU A 72 -4.88 -10.94 -22.67
N VAL A 73 -5.38 -10.94 -23.91
CA VAL A 73 -6.52 -11.71 -24.38
C VAL A 73 -6.08 -12.51 -25.61
N GLU A 74 -6.18 -13.84 -25.53
CA GLU A 74 -5.79 -14.75 -26.62
C GLU A 74 -4.38 -14.45 -27.20
N GLY A 75 -3.43 -14.10 -26.33
CA GLY A 75 -2.04 -13.81 -26.69
C GLY A 75 -1.79 -12.40 -27.22
N ASN A 76 -2.79 -11.51 -27.24
CA ASN A 76 -2.67 -10.13 -27.70
C ASN A 76 -3.12 -9.16 -26.61
N TYR A 77 -2.48 -7.99 -26.53
CA TYR A 77 -2.90 -6.96 -25.60
C TYR A 77 -4.10 -6.17 -26.11
N GLU A 78 -5.14 -6.10 -25.27
CA GLU A 78 -6.33 -5.27 -25.48
C GLU A 78 -6.40 -4.15 -24.44
N PRO A 79 -6.88 -2.93 -24.80
CA PRO A 79 -7.07 -1.85 -23.85
C PRO A 79 -8.05 -2.19 -22.73
N MET A 80 -7.68 -1.84 -21.49
CA MET A 80 -8.55 -1.94 -20.32
C MET A 80 -9.43 -0.71 -20.20
N ALA A 81 -10.70 -0.91 -19.85
CA ALA A 81 -11.65 0.18 -19.64
C ALA A 81 -11.32 0.97 -18.36
N SER A 82 -11.44 2.29 -18.43
CA SER A 82 -11.44 3.16 -17.26
C SER A 82 -12.86 3.48 -16.80
N LYS A 83 -12.99 3.72 -15.49
CA LYS A 83 -14.23 4.18 -14.85
C LYS A 83 -14.01 5.63 -14.36
N PRO A 84 -14.83 6.59 -14.80
CA PRO A 84 -14.78 7.95 -14.28
C PRO A 84 -15.13 7.99 -12.78
N LEU A 85 -14.40 8.79 -12.01
CA LEU A 85 -14.67 9.03 -10.58
C LEU A 85 -15.18 10.44 -10.28
N GLY A 86 -15.14 11.32 -11.27
CA GLY A 86 -15.42 12.76 -11.18
C GLY A 86 -14.46 13.49 -12.13
N ASP A 87 -14.65 14.79 -12.36
CA ASP A 87 -13.79 15.69 -13.14
C ASP A 87 -12.78 14.99 -14.10
N GLU A 88 -11.48 15.05 -13.80
CA GLU A 88 -10.40 14.40 -14.54
C GLU A 88 -9.95 13.07 -13.88
N ASP A 89 -10.60 12.68 -12.77
CA ASP A 89 -10.25 11.50 -12.00
C ASP A 89 -10.91 10.23 -12.57
N PHE A 90 -10.17 9.13 -12.58
CA PHE A 90 -10.65 7.86 -13.08
C PHE A 90 -9.94 6.68 -12.43
N SER A 91 -10.48 5.48 -12.63
CA SER A 91 -9.84 4.26 -12.19
C SER A 91 -9.78 3.20 -13.28
N ILE A 92 -8.77 2.33 -13.21
CA ILE A 92 -8.69 1.08 -13.97
C ILE A 92 -8.65 -0.06 -12.96
N TYR A 93 -9.52 -1.04 -13.11
CA TYR A 93 -9.53 -2.21 -12.23
C TYR A 93 -8.56 -3.27 -12.74
N SER A 94 -7.60 -3.66 -11.88
CA SER A 94 -6.70 -4.78 -12.14
C SER A 94 -7.27 -6.06 -11.56
N GLU A 95 -7.53 -7.04 -12.42
CA GLU A 95 -7.98 -8.37 -11.96
C GLU A 95 -6.84 -9.16 -11.33
N VAL A 96 -5.61 -8.97 -11.84
CA VAL A 96 -4.42 -9.67 -11.32
C VAL A 96 -4.12 -9.24 -9.88
N LEU A 97 -4.26 -7.95 -9.58
CA LEU A 97 -4.04 -7.43 -8.22
C LEU A 97 -5.30 -7.48 -7.36
N GLY A 98 -6.48 -7.49 -7.96
CA GLY A 98 -7.75 -7.29 -7.25
C GLY A 98 -7.89 -5.88 -6.66
N LEU A 99 -7.28 -4.89 -7.31
CA LEU A 99 -7.20 -3.50 -6.85
C LEU A 99 -7.75 -2.54 -7.92
N GLU A 100 -8.31 -1.41 -7.48
CA GLU A 100 -8.58 -0.26 -8.34
C GLU A 100 -7.35 0.65 -8.37
N LEU A 101 -6.76 0.85 -9.55
CA LEU A 101 -5.74 1.87 -9.79
C LEU A 101 -6.44 3.19 -10.07
N LYS A 102 -6.43 4.10 -9.10
CA LYS A 102 -7.09 5.41 -9.20
C LYS A 102 -6.08 6.49 -9.56
N VAL A 103 -6.38 7.29 -10.56
CA VAL A 103 -5.72 8.58 -10.76
C VAL A 103 -6.59 9.63 -10.08
N ASN A 104 -6.05 10.25 -9.04
CA ASN A 104 -6.69 11.29 -8.27
C ASN A 104 -5.76 12.51 -8.22
N GLN A 105 -6.18 13.63 -8.79
CA GLN A 105 -5.36 14.85 -8.89
C GLN A 105 -3.96 14.57 -9.50
N GLY A 106 -3.93 13.79 -10.59
CA GLY A 106 -2.70 13.40 -11.28
C GLY A 106 -1.80 12.40 -10.53
N LYS A 107 -2.24 11.88 -9.37
CA LYS A 107 -1.49 10.87 -8.59
C LYS A 107 -2.12 9.50 -8.70
N LEU A 108 -1.29 8.49 -8.98
CA LEU A 108 -1.69 7.09 -8.95
C LEU A 108 -1.78 6.57 -7.51
N GLU A 109 -2.95 6.04 -7.16
CA GLU A 109 -3.24 5.39 -5.88
C GLU A 109 -3.75 3.97 -6.11
N PHE A 110 -3.29 3.04 -5.26
CA PHE A 110 -3.77 1.67 -5.25
C PHE A 110 -4.88 1.55 -4.21
N PHE A 111 -6.10 1.26 -4.63
CA PHE A 111 -7.25 1.16 -3.76
C PHE A 111 -7.73 -0.29 -3.67
N ASP A 112 -7.89 -0.79 -2.45
CA ASP A 112 -8.48 -2.10 -2.19
C ASP A 112 -10.00 -1.97 -2.10
N PRO A 113 -10.76 -2.45 -3.10
CA PRO A 113 -12.22 -2.33 -3.10
C PRO A 113 -12.90 -3.22 -2.06
N LYS A 114 -12.24 -4.27 -1.56
CA LYS A 114 -12.80 -5.15 -0.52
C LYS A 114 -12.71 -4.49 0.86
N LEU A 115 -11.60 -3.81 1.13
CA LEU A 115 -11.39 -3.09 2.38
C LEU A 115 -11.91 -1.65 2.34
N GLY A 116 -12.26 -1.14 1.15
CA GLY A 116 -12.72 0.23 0.94
C GLY A 116 -11.66 1.28 1.25
N LYS A 117 -10.37 0.95 1.13
CA LYS A 117 -9.27 1.81 1.56
C LYS A 117 -8.13 1.87 0.55
N LYS A 118 -7.43 3.01 0.53
CA LYS A 118 -6.16 3.17 -0.18
C LYS A 118 -5.07 2.35 0.51
N LEU A 119 -4.22 1.70 -0.27
CA LEU A 119 -2.98 1.10 0.20
C LEU A 119 -1.93 2.19 0.41
N LEU A 120 -1.35 2.20 1.60
CA LEU A 120 -0.31 3.15 1.95
C LEU A 120 0.97 2.83 1.19
N ASN A 121 1.65 3.87 0.72
CA ASN A 121 3.03 3.73 0.28
C ASN A 121 3.97 3.51 1.49
N PHE A 122 5.23 3.16 1.22
CA PHE A 122 6.19 2.83 2.29
C PHE A 122 6.37 3.97 3.31
N GLN A 123 6.41 5.22 2.85
CA GLN A 123 6.56 6.37 3.73
C GLN A 123 5.29 6.63 4.56
N GLU A 124 4.12 6.57 3.93
CA GLU A 124 2.82 6.69 4.60
C GLU A 124 2.66 5.59 5.68
N LEU A 125 3.11 4.38 5.38
CA LEU A 125 3.07 3.26 6.31
C LEU A 125 4.01 3.48 7.51
N ASP A 126 5.25 3.93 7.26
CA ASP A 126 6.22 4.22 8.32
C ASP A 126 5.74 5.35 9.24
N MET A 127 5.19 6.43 8.67
CA MET A 127 4.58 7.51 9.45
C MET A 127 3.42 7.00 10.31
N ALA A 128 2.52 6.18 9.74
CA ALA A 128 1.39 5.62 10.49
C ALA A 128 1.88 4.71 11.64
N TYR A 129 2.95 3.93 11.44
CA TYR A 129 3.56 3.14 12.51
C TYR A 129 4.11 4.03 13.62
N GLN A 130 4.89 5.06 13.27
CA GLN A 130 5.47 5.99 14.24
C GLN A 130 4.40 6.75 15.03
N GLU A 131 3.34 7.22 14.37
CA GLU A 131 2.21 7.87 15.03
C GLU A 131 1.50 6.93 16.01
N THR A 132 1.31 5.66 15.62
CA THR A 132 0.69 4.65 16.48
C THR A 132 1.55 4.35 17.71
N GLU A 133 2.87 4.19 17.53
CA GLU A 133 3.81 3.99 18.64
C GLU A 133 3.82 5.17 19.60
N GLN A 134 3.87 6.40 19.07
CA GLN A 134 3.82 7.61 19.88
C GLN A 134 2.51 7.74 20.65
N ALA A 135 1.37 7.47 20.01
CA ALA A 135 0.07 7.53 20.65
C ALA A 135 -0.06 6.48 21.78
N LEU A 136 0.48 5.27 21.57
CA LEU A 136 0.51 4.22 22.58
C LEU A 136 1.38 4.65 23.77
N GLN A 137 2.58 5.16 23.50
CA GLN A 137 3.51 5.60 24.53
C GLN A 137 2.94 6.79 25.35
N GLN A 138 2.30 7.74 24.68
CA GLN A 138 1.62 8.86 25.35
C GLN A 138 0.47 8.39 26.23
N THR A 139 -0.33 7.44 25.74
CA THR A 139 -1.45 6.86 26.50
C THR A 139 -0.93 6.13 27.73
N GLU A 140 0.13 5.34 27.59
CA GLU A 140 0.75 4.63 28.70
C GLU A 140 1.34 5.58 29.75
N GLN A 141 2.04 6.63 29.32
CA GLN A 141 2.58 7.65 30.23
C GLN A 141 1.48 8.45 30.93
N ALA A 142 0.39 8.78 30.23
CA ALA A 142 -0.74 9.49 30.82
C ALA A 142 -1.42 8.63 31.88
N LEU A 143 -1.58 7.33 31.58
CA LEU A 143 -2.21 6.37 32.48
C LEU A 143 -1.33 6.14 33.72
N GLN A 144 -0.01 6.01 33.54
CA GLN A 144 0.96 5.93 34.64
C GLN A 144 0.90 7.17 35.56
N LYS A 145 0.89 8.37 34.97
CA LYS A 145 0.78 9.62 35.73
C LYS A 145 -0.55 9.71 36.47
N ALA A 146 -1.64 9.29 35.86
CA ALA A 146 -2.96 9.26 36.50
C ALA A 146 -2.99 8.32 37.70
N ILE A 147 -2.48 7.08 37.55
CA ILE A 147 -2.37 6.12 38.65
C ILE A 147 -1.55 6.71 39.81
N SER A 148 -0.35 7.21 39.54
CA SER A 148 0.53 7.79 40.56
C SER A 148 -0.08 9.00 41.25
N HIS A 149 -0.80 9.84 40.50
CA HIS A 149 -1.49 11.00 41.06
C HIS A 149 -2.65 10.58 41.98
N LEU A 150 -3.47 9.61 41.58
CA LEU A 150 -4.58 9.10 42.39
C LEU A 150 -4.10 8.44 43.68
N LEU A 151 -2.99 7.68 43.64
CA LEU A 151 -2.36 7.14 44.86
C LEU A 151 -1.88 8.26 45.78
N GLY A 152 -1.27 9.31 45.24
CA GLY A 152 -0.83 10.48 46.02
C GLY A 152 -1.98 11.22 46.71
N LEU A 153 -3.20 11.10 46.18
CA LEU A 153 -4.43 11.61 46.79
C LEU A 153 -5.05 10.63 47.83
N GLY A 154 -4.43 9.47 48.05
CA GLY A 154 -4.87 8.46 49.01
C GLY A 154 -5.94 7.51 48.49
N VAL A 155 -6.17 7.45 47.17
CA VAL A 155 -7.08 6.47 46.56
C VAL A 155 -6.41 5.09 46.61
N SER A 156 -7.16 4.05 46.99
CA SER A 156 -6.63 2.67 47.03
C SER A 156 -6.43 2.07 45.64
N VAL A 157 -5.56 1.07 45.53
CA VAL A 157 -5.25 0.39 44.25
C VAL A 157 -6.52 -0.23 43.63
N GLU A 158 -7.39 -0.80 44.46
CA GLU A 158 -8.66 -1.40 44.06
C GLU A 158 -9.61 -0.36 43.47
N GLN A 159 -9.68 0.83 44.07
CA GLN A 159 -10.50 1.94 43.57
C GLN A 159 -9.94 2.54 42.27
N ILE A 160 -8.61 2.59 42.11
CA ILE A 160 -7.98 3.04 40.86
C ILE A 160 -8.25 2.04 39.72
N ALA A 161 -8.11 0.75 40.01
CA ALA A 161 -8.41 -0.33 39.07
C ALA A 161 -9.86 -0.23 38.58
N GLU A 162 -10.82 -0.07 39.50
CA GLU A 162 -12.23 0.14 39.16
C GLU A 162 -12.44 1.43 38.33
N ALA A 163 -11.88 2.56 38.75
CA ALA A 163 -12.08 3.85 38.09
C ALA A 163 -11.50 3.93 36.68
N LEU A 164 -10.40 3.23 36.43
CA LEU A 164 -9.74 3.18 35.12
C LEU A 164 -10.14 1.95 34.29
N SER A 165 -11.04 1.10 34.80
CA SER A 165 -11.44 -0.17 34.18
C SER A 165 -10.23 -1.08 33.87
N LEU A 166 -9.32 -1.16 34.83
CA LEU A 166 -8.11 -2.00 34.80
C LEU A 166 -8.21 -3.08 35.88
N SER A 167 -7.39 -4.13 35.74
CA SER A 167 -7.16 -5.08 36.83
C SER A 167 -6.21 -4.52 37.88
N VAL A 168 -6.32 -5.03 39.11
CA VAL A 168 -5.40 -4.69 40.21
C VAL A 168 -3.97 -5.09 39.85
N GLU A 169 -3.78 -6.19 39.13
CA GLU A 169 -2.49 -6.62 38.60
C GLU A 169 -1.91 -5.62 37.59
N GLU A 170 -2.72 -5.08 36.69
CA GLU A 170 -2.29 -4.08 35.70
C GLU A 170 -1.88 -2.75 36.32
N VAL A 171 -2.56 -2.34 37.40
CA VAL A 171 -2.21 -1.14 38.18
C VAL A 171 -0.90 -1.39 38.93
N ASN A 172 -0.75 -2.54 39.59
CA ASN A 172 0.47 -2.89 40.32
C ASN A 172 1.69 -3.05 39.42
N HIS A 173 1.55 -3.68 38.26
CA HIS A 173 2.64 -3.81 37.28
C HIS A 173 3.11 -2.44 36.80
N ARG A 174 2.18 -1.53 36.53
CA ARG A 174 2.46 -0.15 36.14
C ARG A 174 3.20 0.62 37.24
N LEU A 175 2.86 0.43 38.50
CA LEU A 175 3.58 1.05 39.63
C LEU A 175 5.01 0.56 39.84
N GLN A 176 5.39 -0.60 39.29
CA GLN A 176 6.71 -1.20 39.44
C GLN A 176 7.69 -0.85 38.31
N GLN A 177 7.22 -0.21 37.25
CA GLN A 177 8.04 0.30 36.13
C GLN A 177 8.44 1.77 36.35
#